data_AF-A0A1C5VSC0-F1
#
_entry.id   AF-A0A1C5VSC0-F1
#
_cell.length_a   1.000
_cell.length_b   1.000
_cell.length_c   1.000
_cell.angle_alpha   90.00
_cell.angle_beta   90.00
_cell.angle_gamma   90.00
#
_symmetry.space_group_name_H-M   'P 1'
#
loop_
_entity.id
_entity.type
_entity.pdbx_description
1 polymer ?
#
loop_
_entity_poly.entity_id
_entity_poly.type
_entity_poly.pdbx_seq_one_letter_code
_entity_poly.pdbx_strand_id
1 'polypeptide(L)'
;MICGAPLLLSLGIIQGYSDGAFQPNRDITQAQFAVIAIRFANETPGGTSLFSDANEDDWFCTQVTSAAQYGWIGGFFDGTFRPYILSPGHR
;
A
#
# COMPACT_ATOMS: atom_id res chain seq x y z
N MET A 1 19.40 -16.63 -4.70
CA MET A 1 18.08 -17.31 -4.78
C MET A 1 17.08 -16.54 -3.94
N ILE A 2 16.53 -15.45 -4.47
CA ILE A 2 15.46 -14.67 -3.83
C ILE A 2 14.20 -14.85 -4.67
N CYS A 3 13.38 -15.81 -4.28
CA CYS A 3 12.18 -16.26 -5.01
C CYS A 3 10.93 -15.37 -4.75
N GLY A 4 11.11 -14.16 -4.22
CA GLY A 4 10.00 -13.23 -3.91
C GLY A 4 9.85 -12.05 -4.87
N ALA A 5 10.87 -11.77 -5.69
CA ALA A 5 10.95 -10.58 -6.53
C ALA A 5 9.97 -10.50 -7.72
N PRO A 6 9.51 -11.60 -8.38
CA PRO A 6 8.68 -11.47 -9.58
C PRO A 6 7.19 -11.20 -9.29
N LEU A 7 6.74 -11.29 -8.03
CA LEU A 7 5.32 -11.13 -7.69
C LEU A 7 4.84 -9.68 -7.79
N LEU A 8 5.63 -8.70 -7.34
CA LEU A 8 5.23 -7.30 -7.27
C LEU A 8 5.14 -6.62 -8.66
N LEU A 9 5.98 -7.05 -9.61
CA LEU A 9 5.92 -6.62 -11.01
C LEU A 9 4.73 -7.26 -11.75
N SER A 10 4.49 -8.55 -11.52
CA SER A 10 3.42 -9.31 -12.19
C SER A 10 2.02 -8.90 -11.70
N LEU A 11 1.91 -8.45 -10.45
CA LEU A 11 0.65 -7.98 -9.88
C LEU A 11 0.24 -6.57 -10.32
N GLY A 12 1.08 -5.81 -11.04
CA GLY A 12 0.79 -4.43 -11.47
C GLY A 12 0.59 -3.44 -10.32
N ILE A 13 1.24 -3.69 -9.16
CA ILE A 13 1.14 -2.87 -7.94
C ILE A 13 2.10 -1.70 -7.99
N ILE A 14 3.29 -1.97 -8.51
CA ILE A 14 4.30 -1.00 -8.83
C ILE A 14 4.40 -1.11 -10.35
N GLN A 15 3.91 -0.13 -11.11
CA GLN A 15 4.56 0.12 -12.39
C GLN A 15 6.02 0.23 -12.01
N GLY A 16 6.87 -0.69 -12.47
CA GLY A 16 8.31 -0.56 -12.26
C GLY A 16 8.64 0.91 -12.47
N TYR A 17 9.49 1.47 -11.60
CA TYR A 17 10.00 2.83 -11.83
C TYR A 17 10.33 2.96 -13.31
N SER A 18 10.17 4.15 -13.90
CA SER A 18 10.24 4.37 -15.36
C SER A 18 11.42 3.67 -16.08
N ASP A 19 12.44 3.27 -15.32
CA ASP A 19 13.65 2.54 -15.68
C ASP A 19 13.52 0.99 -15.69
N GLY A 20 12.35 0.41 -15.35
CA GLY A 20 12.08 -1.04 -15.32
C GLY A 20 12.71 -1.82 -14.15
N ALA A 21 13.40 -1.16 -13.23
CA ALA A 21 14.16 -1.80 -12.15
C ALA A 21 13.30 -2.06 -10.89
N PHE A 22 13.26 -3.32 -10.47
CA PHE A 22 12.72 -3.72 -9.16
C PHE A 22 13.75 -3.47 -8.06
N GLN A 23 13.39 -2.72 -7.02
CA GLN A 23 14.27 -2.35 -5.91
C GLN A 23 13.74 -2.92 -4.57
N PRO A 24 14.06 -4.18 -4.22
CA PRO A 24 13.51 -4.83 -3.03
C PRO A 24 13.97 -4.20 -1.70
N ASN A 25 15.10 -3.50 -1.70
CA ASN A 25 15.68 -2.87 -0.51
C ASN A 25 15.30 -1.39 -0.38
N ARG A 26 14.41 -0.88 -1.23
CA ARG A 26 13.94 0.50 -1.14
C ARG A 26 12.76 0.56 -0.19
N ASP A 27 12.78 1.54 0.70
CA ASP A 27 11.66 1.82 1.58
C ASP A 27 10.40 2.10 0.76
N ILE A 28 9.29 1.47 1.16
CA ILE A 28 7.97 1.69 0.58
C ILE A 28 7.15 2.61 1.47
N THR A 29 6.19 3.34 0.88
CA THR A 29 5.25 4.15 1.65
C THR A 29 4.15 3.29 2.29
N GLN A 30 3.50 3.83 3.32
CA GLN A 30 2.37 3.17 3.99
C GLN A 30 1.21 2.87 3.03
N ALA A 31 0.93 3.77 2.07
CA ALA A 31 -0.05 3.52 1.01
C ALA A 31 0.35 2.35 0.10
N GLN A 32 1.62 2.28 -0.30
CA GLN A 32 2.13 1.17 -1.10
C GLN A 32 2.02 -0.16 -0.35
N PHE A 33 2.33 -0.17 0.94
CA PHE A 33 2.13 -1.35 1.79
C PHE A 33 0.67 -1.81 1.81
N ALA A 34 -0.28 -0.89 2.00
CA ALA A 34 -1.71 -1.23 2.00
C ALA A 34 -2.18 -1.83 0.67
N VAL A 35 -1.73 -1.26 -0.46
CA VAL A 35 -2.03 -1.80 -1.80
C VAL A 35 -1.45 -3.22 -1.97
N ILE A 36 -0.21 -3.44 -1.53
CA ILE A 36 0.41 -4.77 -1.57
C ILE A 36 -0.38 -5.76 -0.72
N ALA A 37 -0.78 -5.37 0.49
CA ALA A 37 -1.52 -6.24 1.41
C ALA A 37 -2.87 -6.70 0.84
N ILE A 38 -3.68 -5.78 0.32
CA ILE A 38 -4.97 -6.11 -0.33
C ILE A 38 -4.79 -7.08 -1.49
N ARG A 39 -3.81 -6.81 -2.36
CA ARG A 39 -3.58 -7.69 -3.51
C ARG A 39 -3.00 -9.04 -3.11
N PHE A 40 -2.13 -9.08 -2.11
CA PHE A 40 -1.61 -10.33 -1.57
C PHE A 40 -2.72 -11.20 -0.98
N ALA A 41 -3.66 -10.59 -0.28
CA ALA A 41 -4.84 -11.28 0.23
C ALA A 41 -5.85 -11.65 -0.86
N ASN A 42 -5.68 -11.17 -2.09
CA ASN A 42 -6.60 -11.36 -3.21
C ASN A 42 -8.03 -10.90 -2.88
N GLU A 43 -8.15 -9.85 -2.07
CA GLU A 43 -9.40 -9.23 -1.67
C GLU A 43 -9.85 -8.18 -2.70
N THR A 44 -11.16 -7.99 -2.83
CA THR A 44 -11.71 -6.93 -3.70
C THR A 44 -11.76 -5.63 -2.89
N PRO A 45 -10.98 -4.59 -3.25
CA PRO A 45 -11.01 -3.34 -2.51
C PRO A 45 -12.34 -2.61 -2.69
N GLY A 46 -12.86 -2.08 -1.58
CA GLY A 46 -14.09 -1.31 -1.51
C GLY A 46 -14.30 -0.68 -0.13
N GLY A 47 -15.39 0.09 -0.01
CA GLY A 47 -15.79 0.78 1.23
C GLY A 47 -15.65 2.30 1.16
N THR A 48 -15.97 2.95 2.28
CA THR A 48 -15.91 4.41 2.44
C THR A 48 -14.65 4.80 3.20
N SER A 49 -13.96 5.84 2.73
CA SER A 49 -12.72 6.33 3.35
C SER A 49 -12.91 6.61 4.84
N LEU A 50 -12.02 6.05 5.65
CA LEU A 50 -11.98 6.23 7.11
C LEU A 50 -11.04 7.36 7.54
N PHE A 51 -10.29 7.94 6.59
CA PHE A 51 -9.22 8.89 6.87
C PHE A 51 -9.45 10.22 6.17
N SER A 52 -9.16 11.31 6.89
CA SER A 52 -9.37 12.68 6.40
C SER A 52 -8.41 13.10 5.29
N ASP A 53 -7.27 12.43 5.15
CA ASP A 53 -6.22 12.66 4.16
C ASP A 53 -6.16 11.57 3.07
N ALA A 54 -7.24 10.80 2.91
CA ALA A 54 -7.43 9.86 1.82
C ALA A 54 -8.73 10.18 1.08
N ASN A 55 -8.62 10.91 -0.03
CA ASN A 55 -9.76 11.27 -0.87
C ASN A 55 -10.14 10.10 -1.77
N GLU A 56 -11.41 9.98 -2.15
CA GLU A 56 -11.89 8.86 -2.98
C GLU A 56 -11.21 8.78 -4.35
N ASP A 57 -10.74 9.92 -4.88
CA ASP A 57 -9.99 10.01 -6.13
C ASP A 57 -8.51 9.59 -6.01
N ASP A 58 -8.00 9.39 -4.80
CA ASP A 58 -6.62 8.95 -4.59
C ASP A 58 -6.45 7.48 -4.98
N TRP A 59 -5.40 7.17 -5.74
CA TRP A 59 -5.13 5.83 -6.28
C TRP A 59 -5.01 4.70 -5.24
N PHE A 60 -4.79 5.06 -3.97
CA PHE A 60 -4.64 4.16 -2.83
C PHE A 60 -5.87 4.09 -1.93
N CYS A 61 -6.85 5.00 -2.09
CA CYS A 61 -7.90 5.22 -1.11
C CYS A 61 -8.74 3.98 -0.87
N THR A 62 -9.14 3.30 -1.95
CA THR A 62 -9.98 2.10 -1.86
C THR A 62 -9.26 0.96 -1.14
N GLN A 63 -7.98 0.75 -1.43
CA GLN A 63 -7.16 -0.30 -0.83
C GLN A 63 -6.86 0.00 0.64
N VAL A 64 -6.55 1.27 0.96
CA VAL A 64 -6.32 1.74 2.32
C VAL A 64 -7.58 1.58 3.16
N THR A 65 -8.74 1.93 2.60
CA THR A 65 -10.03 1.77 3.25
C THR A 65 -10.31 0.32 3.60
N SER A 66 -10.17 -0.60 2.64
CA SER A 66 -10.39 -2.02 2.90
C SER A 66 -9.38 -2.57 3.90
N ALA A 67 -8.10 -2.24 3.77
CA ALA A 67 -7.07 -2.76 4.66
C ALA A 67 -7.25 -2.24 6.09
N ALA A 68 -7.79 -1.03 6.26
CA ALA A 68 -8.19 -0.50 7.56
C ALA A 68 -9.42 -1.22 8.13
N GLN A 69 -10.42 -1.53 7.29
CA GLN A 69 -11.60 -2.31 7.70
C GLN A 69 -11.24 -3.74 8.13
N TYR A 70 -10.29 -4.38 7.44
CA TYR A 70 -9.74 -5.68 7.84
C TYR A 70 -8.80 -5.60 9.06
N GLY A 71 -8.45 -4.39 9.53
CA GLY A 71 -7.57 -4.17 10.68
C GLY A 71 -6.09 -4.43 10.40
N TRP A 72 -5.67 -4.46 9.13
CA TRP A 72 -4.26 -4.68 8.74
C TRP A 72 -3.41 -3.41 8.86
N ILE A 73 -4.05 -2.26 8.72
CA ILE A 73 -3.44 -0.95 8.85
C ILE A 73 -4.28 -0.08 9.77
N GLY A 74 -3.63 0.86 10.45
CA GLY A 74 -4.27 1.87 11.27
C GLY A 74 -3.90 3.27 10.80
N GLY A 75 -4.74 4.23 11.15
CA GLY A 75 -4.40 5.65 11.09
C GLY A 75 -3.87 6.16 12.42
N PHE A 76 -3.69 7.47 12.46
CA PHE A 76 -3.26 8.23 13.61
C PHE A 76 -4.46 8.75 14.41
N PHE A 77 -4.21 9.16 15.66
CA PHE A 77 -5.25 9.67 16.55
C PHE A 77 -5.94 10.95 16.04
N ASP A 78 -5.29 11.68 15.12
CA ASP A 78 -5.82 12.86 14.44
C ASP A 78 -6.78 12.53 13.27
N GLY A 79 -7.05 11.24 13.02
CA GLY A 79 -7.90 10.80 11.92
C GLY A 79 -7.22 10.83 10.55
N THR A 80 -5.88 10.89 10.51
CA THR A 80 -5.08 10.81 9.28
C THR A 80 -4.49 9.42 9.08
N PHE A 81 -4.19 9.06 7.84
CA PHE A 81 -3.49 7.84 7.46
C PHE A 81 -2.00 8.08 7.19
N ARG A 82 -1.65 9.25 6.67
CA ARG A 82 -0.30 9.67 6.25
C ARG A 82 0.30 8.76 5.16
N PRO A 83 -0.32 8.71 3.96
CA PRO A 83 -0.01 7.73 2.92
C PRO A 83 1.45 7.70 2.44
N TYR A 84 2.17 8.81 2.58
CA TYR A 84 3.55 8.98 2.11
C TYR A 84 4.61 8.75 3.20
N ILE A 85 4.21 8.43 4.43
CA ILE A 85 5.20 8.03 5.44
C ILE A 85 5.81 6.70 5.02
N LEU A 86 7.13 6.60 5.11
CA LEU A 86 7.82 5.34 4.85
C LEU A 86 7.45 4.35 5.94
N SER A 87 7.19 3.10 5.56
CA SER A 87 6.94 2.05 6.53
C SER A 87 8.17 1.94 7.46
N PRO A 88 8.00 2.08 8.79
CA PRO A 88 9.12 2.03 9.72
C PRO A 88 9.66 0.60 9.73
N GLY A 89 10.72 0.38 8.96
CA GLY A 89 11.28 -0.94 8.78
C GLY A 89 12.60 -0.88 8.05
N HIS A 90 13.60 -0.23 8.67
CA HIS A 90 15.03 -0.56 8.58
C HIS A 90 15.78 0.29 9.62
N ARG A 91 15.95 -0.26 10.83
CA ARG A 91 17.09 0.00 11.70
C ARG A 91 17.74 -1.35 12.00
#